data_AF-A0A4S8HMP7-F1
#
_entry.id   AF-A0A4S8HMP7-F1
#
_cell.length_a   1.000
_cell.length_b   1.000
_cell.length_c   1.000
_cell.angle_alpha   90.00
_cell.angle_beta   90.00
_cell.angle_gamma   90.00
#
_symmetry.space_group_name_H-M   'P 1'
#
loop_
_entity.id
_entity.type
_entity.pdbx_description
1 polymer ?
#
loop_
_entity_poly.entity_id
_entity_poly.type
_entity_poly.pdbx_seq_one_letter_code
_entity_poly.pdbx_strand_id
1 'polypeptide(L)'
;MEQKPLIIDGNNAKKLFPKSSDEWKAILIENFGKDFFNEKITDRVKTFEDACLVIGIDPADVCHEADEPDDVAYKKLKVIARALNEGWEPDYNNSNQRKWFPWFYMDKPGFRLHGCDYAYSITPVGARLVFKSEELARYAANQFLVLYSNYYE
;
A
#
# COMPACT_ATOMS: atom_id res chain seq x y z
N MET A 1 -8.06 30.40 31.70
CA MET A 1 -8.27 29.40 30.64
C MET A 1 -7.48 28.16 31.04
N GLU A 2 -8.13 27.02 31.24
CA GLU A 2 -7.40 25.76 31.47
C GLU A 2 -6.72 25.32 30.17
N GLN A 3 -5.41 25.11 30.23
CA GLN A 3 -4.69 24.48 29.13
C GLN A 3 -5.02 22.98 29.13
N LYS A 4 -5.50 22.47 27.99
CA LYS A 4 -5.74 21.05 27.82
C LYS A 4 -4.42 20.37 27.41
N PRO A 5 -4.04 19.23 28.01
CA PRO A 5 -2.82 18.54 27.62
C PRO A 5 -2.93 18.06 26.17
N LEU A 6 -1.84 18.20 25.40
CA LEU A 6 -1.73 17.62 24.07
C LEU A 6 -1.52 16.11 24.20
N ILE A 7 -2.52 15.33 23.81
CA ILE A 7 -2.44 13.86 23.77
C ILE A 7 -2.29 13.45 22.31
N ILE A 8 -1.21 12.73 22.00
CA ILE A 8 -0.94 12.19 20.67
C ILE A 8 -1.04 10.66 20.80
N ASP A 9 -1.95 10.04 20.06
CA ASP A 9 -1.99 8.58 19.92
C ASP A 9 -1.00 8.08 18.87
N GLY A 10 -0.80 6.77 18.79
CA GLY A 10 0.16 6.17 17.86
C GLY A 10 -0.10 6.47 16.38
N ASN A 11 -1.36 6.55 15.96
CA ASN A 11 -1.70 6.85 14.55
C ASN A 11 -1.36 8.29 14.20
N ASN A 12 -1.71 9.21 15.10
CA ASN A 12 -1.35 10.62 14.97
C ASN A 12 0.17 10.82 15.05
N ALA A 13 0.88 10.09 15.91
CA ALA A 13 2.34 10.11 15.98
C ALA A 13 2.98 9.69 14.65
N LYS A 14 2.54 8.56 14.05
CA LYS A 14 3.04 8.09 12.74
C LYS A 14 2.74 9.07 11.61
N LYS A 15 1.59 9.74 11.63
CA LYS A 15 1.20 10.76 10.63
C LYS A 15 2.03 12.04 10.73
N LEU A 16 2.35 12.46 11.95
CA LEU A 16 3.14 13.68 12.23
C LEU A 16 4.62 13.46 11.96
N PHE A 17 5.17 12.33 12.39
CA PHE A 17 6.60 12.03 12.34
C PHE A 17 7.32 12.39 11.04
N PRO A 18 6.86 11.99 9.83
CA PRO A 18 7.56 12.33 8.58
C PRO A 18 7.50 13.83 8.24
N LYS A 19 6.53 14.59 8.78
CA LYS A 19 6.31 16.01 8.51
C LYS A 19 6.90 16.94 9.58
N SER A 20 7.33 16.37 10.69
CA SER A 20 7.86 17.08 11.85
C SER A 20 9.30 17.55 11.64
N SER A 21 9.69 18.61 12.35
CA SER A 21 11.09 19.02 12.48
C SER A 21 11.91 17.96 13.22
N ASP A 22 13.24 18.07 13.15
CA ASP A 22 14.12 17.10 13.80
C ASP A 22 13.96 17.10 15.33
N GLU A 23 13.70 18.26 15.95
CA GLU A 23 13.39 18.34 17.38
C GLU A 23 12.10 17.59 17.72
N TRP A 24 11.04 17.78 16.92
CA TRP A 24 9.77 17.08 17.13
C TRP A 24 9.87 15.59 16.87
N LYS A 25 10.67 15.16 15.89
CA LYS A 25 10.95 13.73 15.66
C LYS A 25 11.69 13.12 16.85
N ALA A 26 12.65 13.84 17.45
CA ALA A 26 13.34 13.37 18.64
C ALA A 26 12.37 13.16 19.82
N ILE A 27 11.47 14.11 20.07
CA ILE A 27 10.43 13.99 21.11
C ILE A 27 9.51 12.79 20.83
N LEU A 28 9.08 12.63 19.57
CA LEU A 28 8.24 11.49 19.18
C LEU A 28 8.95 10.15 19.38
N ILE A 29 10.23 10.04 19.01
CA ILE A 29 11.07 8.85 19.24
C ILE A 29 11.25 8.57 20.74
N GLU A 30 11.45 9.60 21.56
CA GLU A 30 11.58 9.45 23.01
C GLU A 30 10.29 8.89 23.64
N ASN A 31 9.12 9.33 23.15
CA ASN A 31 7.83 8.91 23.70
C ASN A 31 7.34 7.54 23.19
N PHE A 32 7.59 7.20 21.93
CA PHE A 32 7.05 6.01 21.28
C PHE A 32 8.10 4.93 20.98
N GLY A 33 9.39 5.25 21.08
CA GLY A 33 10.50 4.38 20.70
C GLY A 33 10.86 4.49 19.22
N LYS A 34 12.13 4.26 18.89
CA LYS A 34 12.63 4.33 17.51
C LYS A 34 12.00 3.26 16.61
N ASP A 35 11.83 2.06 17.13
CA ASP A 35 11.30 0.92 16.37
C ASP A 35 9.84 1.15 15.97
N PHE A 36 9.08 1.90 16.76
CA PHE A 36 7.70 2.29 16.44
C PHE A 36 7.59 3.08 15.12
N PHE A 37 8.65 3.83 14.75
CA PHE A 37 8.72 4.59 13.50
C PHE A 37 9.46 3.84 12.39
N ASN A 38 9.98 2.64 12.65
CA ASN A 38 10.74 1.83 11.71
C ASN A 38 9.98 0.56 11.26
N GLU A 39 8.66 0.53 11.46
CA GLU A 39 7.81 -0.57 10.99
C GLU A 39 7.84 -0.68 9.46
N LYS A 40 7.91 -1.92 8.98
CA LYS A 40 7.79 -2.19 7.55
C LYS A 40 6.42 -1.74 7.04
N ILE A 41 6.37 -1.31 5.79
CA ILE A 41 5.09 -0.93 5.16
C ILE A 41 4.06 -2.07 5.17
N THR A 42 4.52 -3.32 5.10
CA THR A 42 3.69 -4.53 5.18
C THR A 42 3.14 -4.80 6.57
N ASP A 43 3.70 -4.22 7.63
CA ASP A 43 3.14 -4.26 8.99
C ASP A 43 2.05 -3.21 9.17
N ARG A 44 2.20 -2.08 8.47
CA ARG A 44 1.30 -0.94 8.53
C ARG A 44 0.08 -1.07 7.63
N VAL A 45 0.17 -1.80 6.51
CA VAL A 45 -0.89 -1.92 5.50
C VAL A 45 -1.45 -3.34 5.48
N LYS A 46 -2.43 -3.62 6.33
CA LYS A 46 -3.13 -4.92 6.37
C LYS A 46 -4.50 -4.87 5.68
N THR A 47 -5.09 -3.69 5.61
CA THR A 47 -6.41 -3.41 5.05
C THR A 47 -6.36 -2.31 3.99
N PHE A 48 -7.46 -2.12 3.28
CA PHE A 48 -7.61 -0.99 2.35
C PHE A 48 -7.64 0.34 3.10
N GLU A 49 -8.27 0.38 4.26
CA GLU A 49 -8.37 1.54 5.13
C GLU A 49 -6.99 1.94 5.67
N ASP A 50 -6.14 0.97 6.03
CA ASP A 50 -4.74 1.22 6.38
C ASP A 50 -3.97 1.87 5.23
N ALA A 51 -4.16 1.35 4.00
CA ALA A 51 -3.53 1.92 2.81
C ALA A 51 -3.96 3.37 2.58
N CYS A 52 -5.26 3.66 2.73
CA CYS A 52 -5.80 5.02 2.65
C CYS A 52 -5.18 5.94 3.70
N LEU A 53 -5.10 5.47 4.95
CA LEU A 53 -4.50 6.21 6.05
C LEU A 53 -3.03 6.54 5.79
N VAL A 54 -2.27 5.57 5.27
CA VAL A 54 -0.83 5.74 4.95
C VAL A 54 -0.62 6.82 3.90
N ILE A 55 -1.44 6.87 2.85
CA ILE A 55 -1.28 7.86 1.78
C ILE A 55 -2.10 9.14 2.00
N GLY A 56 -2.88 9.20 3.09
CA GLY A 56 -3.63 10.38 3.52
C GLY A 56 -4.86 10.70 2.66
N ILE A 57 -5.59 9.68 2.20
CA ILE A 57 -6.87 9.84 1.49
C ILE A 57 -8.03 9.30 2.33
N ASP A 58 -9.24 9.81 2.11
CA ASP A 58 -10.45 9.25 2.71
C ASP A 58 -10.91 8.01 1.91
N PRO A 59 -11.14 6.84 2.54
CA PRO A 59 -11.69 5.67 1.87
C PRO A 59 -12.98 5.95 1.07
N ALA A 60 -13.81 6.89 1.50
CA ALA A 60 -15.06 7.25 0.84
C ALA A 60 -14.84 7.94 -0.52
N ASP A 61 -13.68 8.57 -0.73
CA ASP A 61 -13.33 9.25 -1.98
C ASP A 61 -12.83 8.28 -3.06
N VAL A 62 -12.61 7.00 -2.72
CA VAL A 62 -11.98 6.03 -3.63
C VAL A 62 -12.99 5.34 -4.54
N CYS A 63 -14.18 5.02 -4.03
CA CYS A 63 -15.19 4.25 -4.74
C CYS A 63 -16.52 5.01 -4.79
N HIS A 64 -17.29 4.81 -5.87
CA HIS A 64 -18.62 5.35 -6.05
C HIS A 64 -19.66 4.24 -6.02
N GLU A 65 -20.92 4.57 -5.66
CA GLU A 65 -22.02 3.59 -5.59
C GLU A 65 -22.34 2.94 -6.94
N ALA A 66 -22.01 3.61 -8.05
CA ALA A 66 -22.23 3.11 -9.40
C ALA A 66 -21.08 2.23 -9.92
N ASP A 67 -20.01 2.04 -9.14
CA ASP A 67 -18.90 1.18 -9.55
C ASP A 67 -19.30 -0.29 -9.49
N GLU A 68 -18.92 -1.04 -10.52
CA GLU A 68 -19.05 -2.49 -10.54
C GLU A 68 -18.07 -3.14 -9.53
N PRO A 69 -18.32 -4.38 -9.07
CA PRO A 69 -17.48 -5.03 -8.07
C PRO A 69 -15.99 -5.13 -8.45
N ASP A 70 -15.68 -5.36 -9.73
CA ASP A 70 -14.33 -5.44 -10.28
C ASP A 70 -13.65 -4.06 -10.32
N ASP A 71 -14.40 -3.00 -10.66
CA ASP A 71 -13.94 -1.61 -10.59
C ASP A 71 -13.60 -1.20 -9.15
N VAL A 72 -14.46 -1.55 -8.18
CA VAL A 72 -14.21 -1.33 -6.75
C VAL A 72 -12.93 -2.03 -6.32
N ALA A 73 -12.76 -3.30 -6.71
CA ALA A 73 -11.57 -4.08 -6.39
C ALA A 73 -10.30 -3.44 -6.99
N TYR A 74 -10.35 -3.05 -8.27
CA TYR A 74 -9.25 -2.39 -8.95
C TYR A 74 -8.86 -1.05 -8.30
N LYS A 75 -9.85 -0.23 -7.94
CA LYS A 75 -9.63 1.06 -7.27
C LYS A 75 -8.95 0.88 -5.91
N LYS A 76 -9.41 -0.08 -5.10
CA LYS A 76 -8.78 -0.42 -3.82
C LYS A 76 -7.36 -0.94 -4.01
N LEU A 77 -7.13 -1.84 -4.97
CA LEU A 77 -5.81 -2.39 -5.26
C LEU A 77 -4.80 -1.32 -5.69
N LYS A 78 -5.21 -0.30 -6.46
CA LYS A 78 -4.32 0.84 -6.81
C LYS A 78 -3.88 1.64 -5.59
N VAL A 79 -4.79 1.87 -4.63
CA VAL A 79 -4.47 2.57 -3.37
C VAL A 79 -3.49 1.74 -2.55
N ILE A 80 -3.74 0.44 -2.42
CA ILE A 80 -2.84 -0.50 -1.74
C ILE A 80 -1.46 -0.52 -2.39
N ALA A 81 -1.39 -0.62 -3.73
CA ALA A 81 -0.12 -0.62 -4.45
C ALA A 81 0.66 0.67 -4.21
N ARG A 82 -0.01 1.83 -4.25
CA ARG A 82 0.61 3.13 -3.95
C ARG A 82 1.15 3.20 -2.52
N ALA A 83 0.38 2.72 -1.54
CA ALA A 83 0.79 2.69 -0.14
C ALA A 83 2.02 1.78 0.06
N LEU A 84 1.97 0.55 -0.45
CA LEU A 84 3.05 -0.44 -0.34
C LEU A 84 4.34 0.00 -1.05
N ASN A 85 4.23 0.78 -2.13
CA ASN A 85 5.40 1.30 -2.83
C ASN A 85 6.07 2.49 -2.15
N GLU A 86 5.43 3.13 -1.17
CA GLU A 86 5.98 4.26 -0.40
C GLU A 86 6.49 5.40 -1.31
N GLY A 87 5.71 5.75 -2.33
CA GLY A 87 6.06 6.81 -3.27
C GLY A 87 7.01 6.39 -4.39
N TRP A 88 7.41 5.12 -4.45
CA TRP A 88 8.07 4.59 -5.64
C TRP A 88 7.06 4.55 -6.81
N GLU A 89 7.49 5.08 -7.96
CA GLU A 89 6.75 5.01 -9.21
C GLU A 89 7.61 4.28 -10.28
N PRO A 90 6.99 3.42 -11.11
CA PRO A 90 7.70 2.73 -12.18
C PRO A 90 8.20 3.73 -13.24
N ASP A 91 9.50 3.68 -13.54
CA ASP A 91 10.11 4.39 -14.65
C ASP A 91 10.05 3.51 -15.90
N TYR A 92 9.08 3.82 -16.77
CA TYR A 92 8.90 3.13 -18.05
C TYR A 92 9.94 3.50 -19.11
N ASN A 93 10.78 4.51 -18.90
CA ASN A 93 11.90 4.77 -19.80
C ASN A 93 13.14 3.94 -19.40
N ASN A 94 13.18 3.40 -18.17
CA ASN A 94 14.26 2.57 -17.70
C ASN A 94 13.96 1.08 -17.90
N SER A 95 14.47 0.52 -19.00
CA SER A 95 14.33 -0.90 -19.34
C SER A 95 15.08 -1.83 -18.39
N ASN A 96 15.95 -1.34 -17.50
CA ASN A 96 16.65 -2.14 -16.50
C ASN A 96 15.90 -2.19 -15.16
N GLN A 97 14.93 -1.28 -14.96
CA GLN A 97 14.13 -1.26 -13.73
C GLN A 97 13.12 -2.40 -13.75
N ARG A 98 13.31 -3.37 -12.86
CA ARG A 98 12.33 -4.44 -12.61
C ARG A 98 11.06 -3.86 -11.99
N LYS A 99 9.92 -4.26 -12.53
CA LYS A 99 8.59 -3.87 -12.07
C LYS A 99 7.83 -5.16 -11.75
N TRP A 100 7.70 -5.47 -10.46
CA TRP A 100 7.19 -6.75 -10.01
C TRP A 100 5.67 -6.74 -9.96
N PHE A 101 5.02 -7.84 -10.36
CA PHE A 101 3.58 -7.99 -10.28
C PHE A 101 3.21 -9.43 -9.93
N PRO A 102 2.08 -9.66 -9.26
CA PRO A 102 1.63 -11.00 -8.95
C PRO A 102 0.99 -11.67 -10.16
N TRP A 103 1.18 -12.98 -10.26
CA TRP A 103 0.52 -13.86 -11.22
C TRP A 103 -0.35 -14.86 -10.47
N PHE A 104 -1.57 -15.09 -10.95
CA PHE A 104 -2.54 -15.94 -10.26
C PHE A 104 -2.89 -17.16 -11.09
N TYR A 105 -3.15 -18.27 -10.41
CA TYR A 105 -3.89 -19.38 -10.99
C TYR A 105 -5.38 -19.07 -10.88
N MET A 106 -6.09 -19.22 -12.00
CA MET A 106 -7.54 -19.02 -12.11
C MET A 106 -8.29 -20.36 -12.24
N ASP A 107 -7.61 -21.49 -12.03
CA ASP A 107 -8.15 -22.84 -12.16
C ASP A 107 -8.65 -23.43 -10.83
N LYS A 108 -9.33 -24.59 -10.88
CA LYS A 108 -9.77 -25.31 -9.67
C LYS A 108 -8.56 -25.88 -8.92
N PRO A 109 -8.49 -25.78 -7.57
CA PRO A 109 -9.60 -25.54 -6.65
C PRO A 109 -9.89 -24.06 -6.29
N GLY A 110 -9.34 -23.07 -7.01
CA GLY A 110 -9.72 -21.67 -6.83
C GLY A 110 -8.59 -20.66 -7.09
N PHE A 111 -8.96 -19.38 -7.00
CA PHE A 111 -8.08 -18.23 -7.18
C PHE A 111 -6.97 -18.21 -6.12
N ARG A 112 -5.71 -18.34 -6.56
CA ARG A 112 -4.53 -18.37 -5.67
C ARG A 112 -3.29 -17.80 -6.36
N LEU A 113 -2.34 -17.31 -5.56
CA LEU A 113 -1.05 -16.85 -6.08
C LEU A 113 -0.31 -18.01 -6.76
N HIS A 114 0.04 -17.85 -8.03
CA HIS A 114 0.97 -18.73 -8.75
C HIS A 114 2.41 -18.34 -8.43
N GLY A 115 2.71 -17.04 -8.52
CA GLY A 115 4.05 -16.52 -8.35
C GLY A 115 4.09 -15.01 -8.52
N CYS A 116 5.28 -14.44 -8.49
CA CYS A 116 5.51 -13.04 -8.84
C CYS A 116 6.49 -13.01 -10.00
N ASP A 117 6.20 -12.18 -10.98
CA ASP A 117 7.05 -11.99 -12.15
C ASP A 117 7.45 -10.52 -12.24
N TYR A 118 8.41 -10.19 -13.11
CA TYR A 118 8.83 -8.82 -13.35
C TYR A 118 8.83 -8.45 -14.83
N ALA A 119 8.45 -7.21 -15.05
CA ALA A 119 8.37 -6.59 -16.35
C ALA A 119 9.57 -5.66 -16.59
N TYR A 120 10.14 -5.73 -17.79
CA TYR A 120 10.88 -4.61 -18.38
C TYR A 120 9.91 -3.68 -19.10
N SER A 121 10.30 -2.43 -19.40
CA SER A 121 9.43 -1.34 -19.88
C SER A 121 8.60 -1.57 -21.18
N ILE A 122 8.59 -2.78 -21.72
CA ILE A 122 8.03 -3.15 -23.03
C ILE A 122 6.77 -4.02 -22.95
N THR A 123 6.17 -4.20 -21.77
CA THR A 123 5.07 -5.16 -21.55
C THR A 123 3.74 -4.51 -21.16
N PRO A 124 2.59 -5.00 -21.67
CA PRO A 124 1.25 -4.47 -21.43
C PRO A 124 0.67 -4.83 -20.05
N VAL A 125 1.52 -5.14 -19.05
CA VAL A 125 1.03 -5.39 -17.69
C VAL A 125 0.46 -4.09 -17.12
N GLY A 126 -0.70 -4.18 -16.48
CA GLY A 126 -1.40 -3.05 -15.87
C GLY A 126 -0.47 -2.24 -14.98
N ALA A 127 0.03 -1.12 -15.52
CA ALA A 127 1.08 -0.25 -14.97
C ALA A 127 0.87 0.22 -13.52
N ARG A 128 -0.34 0.05 -13.00
CA ARG A 128 -0.79 0.58 -11.71
C ARG A 128 -0.76 -0.44 -10.57
N LEU A 129 -0.55 -1.73 -10.87
CA LEU A 129 -0.44 -2.82 -9.88
C LEU A 129 0.96 -3.45 -9.88
N VAL A 130 1.99 -2.62 -10.10
CA VAL A 130 3.39 -3.03 -10.05
C VAL A 130 4.05 -2.57 -8.76
N PHE A 131 5.04 -3.31 -8.30
CA PHE A 131 5.72 -3.13 -7.03
C PHE A 131 7.23 -2.99 -7.22
N LYS A 132 7.86 -2.20 -6.34
CA LYS A 132 9.32 -1.99 -6.32
C LYS A 132 10.14 -3.24 -6.01
N SER A 133 9.52 -4.29 -5.45
CA SER A 133 10.18 -5.55 -5.12
C SER A 133 9.24 -6.75 -5.24
N GLU A 134 9.83 -7.93 -5.43
CA GLU A 134 9.11 -9.21 -5.41
C GLU A 134 8.42 -9.46 -4.07
N GLU A 135 9.09 -9.12 -2.96
CA GLU A 135 8.54 -9.26 -1.60
C GLU A 135 7.22 -8.50 -1.45
N LEU A 136 7.14 -7.27 -1.96
CA LEU A 136 5.93 -6.46 -1.88
C LEU A 136 4.84 -6.98 -2.83
N ALA A 137 5.19 -7.43 -4.03
CA ALA A 137 4.22 -8.06 -4.94
C ALA A 137 3.61 -9.32 -4.31
N ARG A 138 4.45 -10.16 -3.70
CA ARG A 138 4.04 -11.39 -3.00
C ARG A 138 3.20 -11.06 -1.77
N TYR A 139 3.60 -10.06 -0.99
CA TYR A 139 2.83 -9.61 0.16
C TYR A 139 1.44 -9.12 -0.27
N ALA A 140 1.37 -8.23 -1.26
CA ALA A 140 0.12 -7.68 -1.75
C ALA A 140 -0.84 -8.79 -2.22
N ALA A 141 -0.34 -9.75 -3.00
CA ALA A 141 -1.16 -10.82 -3.53
C ALA A 141 -1.72 -11.76 -2.46
N ASN A 142 -0.94 -12.06 -1.43
CA ASN A 142 -1.39 -12.93 -0.35
C ASN A 142 -2.32 -12.19 0.63
N GLN A 143 -1.94 -10.98 1.05
CA GLN A 143 -2.71 -10.20 2.01
C GLN A 143 -4.08 -9.79 1.45
N PHE A 144 -4.13 -9.45 0.16
CA PHE A 144 -5.32 -8.91 -0.49
C PHE A 144 -5.89 -9.88 -1.53
N LEU A 145 -5.73 -11.19 -1.33
CA LEU A 145 -6.11 -12.23 -2.29
C LEU A 145 -7.58 -12.11 -2.74
N VAL A 146 -8.49 -11.79 -1.82
CA VAL A 146 -9.92 -11.60 -2.12
C VAL A 146 -10.13 -10.41 -3.05
N LEU A 147 -9.44 -9.29 -2.82
CA LEU A 147 -9.52 -8.14 -3.73
C LEU A 147 -8.96 -8.47 -5.11
N TYR A 148 -7.88 -9.24 -5.17
CA TYR A 148 -7.38 -9.73 -6.45
C TYR A 148 -8.38 -10.67 -7.14
N SER A 149 -9.02 -11.61 -6.43
CA SER A 149 -10.06 -12.48 -7.00
C SER A 149 -11.19 -11.66 -7.61
N ASN A 150 -11.74 -10.72 -6.85
CA ASN A 150 -12.83 -9.85 -7.29
C ASN A 150 -12.46 -8.96 -8.48
N TYR A 151 -11.17 -8.66 -8.68
CA TYR A 151 -10.70 -7.89 -9.84
C TYR A 151 -10.62 -8.72 -11.13
N TYR A 152 -10.49 -10.05 -11.03
CA TYR A 152 -10.36 -10.95 -12.18
C TYR A 152 -11.66 -11.72 -12.52
N GLU A 153 -12.69 -11.59 -11.69
CA GLU A 153 -14.04 -12.14 -11.92
C GLU A 153 -14.87 -11.20 -12.80
#